data_AF-A0A9E3DVS6-F1
#
_entry.id   AF-A0A9E3DVS6-F1
#
_cell.length_a   1.000
_cell.length_b   1.000
_cell.length_c   1.000
_cell.angle_alpha   90.00
_cell.angle_beta   90.00
_cell.angle_gamma   90.00
#
_symmetry.space_group_name_H-M   'P 1'
#
loop_
_entity.id
_entity.type
_entity.pdbx_description
1 polymer ?
#
loop_
_entity_poly.entity_id
_entity_poly.type
_entity_poly.pdbx_seq_one_letter_code
_entity_poly.pdbx_strand_id
1 'polypeptide(L)'
;MKDSHLPSLLAVNNLTAGSQSLYTIGVVILVFFLLLAGGFRAVGAFFGGRIGHAWGWAISGIALAVIVGSSYAIYVSAKHTTDQTGITTGQFGQ
;
A
#
# COMPACT_ATOMS: atom_id res chain seq x y z
N MET A 1 -25.27 0.82 -33.35
CA MET A 1 -24.08 0.09 -32.87
C MET A 1 -23.43 0.85 -31.71
N LYS A 2 -24.16 1.11 -30.60
CA LYS A 2 -23.63 1.83 -29.43
C LYS A 2 -23.53 0.95 -28.17
N ASP A 3 -24.01 -0.29 -28.23
CA ASP A 3 -24.23 -1.13 -27.05
C ASP A 3 -23.12 -2.17 -26.78
N SER A 4 -22.16 -2.33 -27.70
CA SER A 4 -21.09 -3.33 -27.59
C SER A 4 -19.94 -2.95 -26.63
N HIS A 5 -19.90 -1.70 -26.14
CA HIS A 5 -18.82 -1.23 -25.27
C HIS A 5 -19.13 -1.36 -23.77
N LEU A 6 -20.40 -1.51 -23.38
CA LEU A 6 -20.79 -1.67 -21.97
C LEU A 6 -20.14 -2.90 -21.31
N PRO A 7 -20.08 -4.09 -21.95
CA PRO A 7 -19.41 -5.25 -21.38
C PRO A 7 -17.89 -5.04 -21.20
N SER A 8 -17.24 -4.37 -22.16
CA SER A 8 -15.80 -4.08 -22.08
C SER A 8 -15.48 -3.05 -21.00
N LEU A 9 -16.33 -2.03 -20.81
CA LEU A 9 -16.17 -1.04 -19.75
C LEU A 9 -16.33 -1.68 -18.35
N LEU A 10 -17.30 -2.56 -18.19
CA LEU A 10 -17.50 -3.32 -16.95
C LEU A 10 -16.31 -4.26 -16.67
N ALA A 11 -15.80 -4.96 -17.69
CA ALA A 11 -14.64 -5.82 -17.56
C ALA A 11 -13.38 -5.05 -17.13
N VAL A 12 -13.11 -3.90 -17.76
CA VAL A 12 -11.98 -3.02 -17.39
C VAL A 12 -12.13 -2.51 -15.96
N ASN A 13 -13.31 -2.04 -15.58
CA ASN A 13 -13.55 -1.55 -14.22
C ASN A 13 -13.33 -2.65 -13.18
N ASN A 14 -13.79 -3.88 -13.44
CA ASN A 14 -13.59 -5.02 -12.56
C ASN A 14 -12.10 -5.41 -12.44
N LEU A 15 -11.35 -5.38 -13.54
CA LEU A 15 -9.91 -5.63 -13.55
C LEU A 15 -9.14 -4.55 -12.78
N THR A 16 -9.50 -3.28 -12.96
CA THR A 16 -8.89 -2.16 -12.24
C THR A 16 -9.19 -2.23 -10.73
N ALA A 17 -10.45 -2.47 -10.36
CA ALA A 17 -10.84 -2.65 -8.96
C ALA A 17 -10.14 -3.86 -8.31
N GLY A 18 -10.08 -4.99 -9.02
CA GLY A 18 -9.35 -6.18 -8.58
C GLY A 18 -7.86 -5.93 -8.39
N SER A 19 -7.22 -5.20 -9.31
CA SER A 19 -5.79 -4.84 -9.23
C SER A 19 -5.50 -3.90 -8.06
N GLN A 20 -6.39 -2.94 -7.80
CA GLN A 20 -6.27 -2.04 -6.65
C GLN A 20 -6.44 -2.81 -5.32
N SER A 21 -7.38 -3.75 -5.26
CA SER A 21 -7.57 -4.63 -4.10
C SER A 21 -6.32 -5.48 -3.85
N LEU A 22 -5.78 -6.12 -4.88
CA LEU A 22 -4.54 -6.89 -4.80
C LEU A 22 -3.36 -6.03 -4.33
N TYR A 23 -3.21 -4.82 -4.86
CA TYR A 23 -2.16 -3.89 -4.44
C TYR A 23 -2.29 -3.53 -2.95
N THR A 24 -3.50 -3.25 -2.49
CA THR A 24 -3.80 -2.93 -1.09
C THR A 24 -3.44 -4.09 -0.16
N ILE A 25 -3.90 -5.31 -0.50
CA ILE A 25 -3.59 -6.52 0.25
C ILE A 25 -2.07 -6.78 0.26
N GLY A 26 -1.40 -6.59 -0.88
CA GLY A 26 0.05 -6.72 -0.99
C GLY A 26 0.80 -5.77 -0.06
N VAL A 27 0.38 -4.50 0.04
CA VAL A 27 0.96 -3.52 0.97
C VAL A 27 0.75 -3.94 2.42
N VAL A 28 -0.45 -4.39 2.79
CA VAL A 28 -0.73 -4.86 4.15
C VAL A 28 0.15 -6.05 4.52
N ILE A 29 0.27 -7.02 3.62
CA ILE A 29 1.13 -8.20 3.80
C ILE A 29 2.60 -7.77 3.94
N LEU A 30 3.07 -6.84 3.11
CA LEU A 30 4.43 -6.32 3.17
C LEU A 30 4.72 -5.66 4.53
N VAL A 31 3.82 -4.79 5.01
CA VAL A 31 3.94 -4.13 6.32
C VAL A 31 4.01 -5.19 7.44
N PHE A 32 3.14 -6.20 7.38
CA PHE A 32 3.15 -7.29 8.35
C PHE A 32 4.48 -8.05 8.36
N PHE A 33 5.05 -8.37 7.20
CA PHE A 33 6.37 -9.01 7.11
C PHE A 33 7.51 -8.13 7.60
N LEU A 34 7.47 -6.81 7.37
CA LEU A 34 8.47 -5.88 7.90
C LEU A 34 8.45 -5.86 9.44
N LEU A 35 7.26 -5.81 10.03
CA LEU A 35 7.08 -5.86 11.48
C LEU A 35 7.53 -7.20 12.06
N LEU A 36 7.16 -8.32 11.42
CA LEU A 36 7.63 -9.64 11.84
C LEU A 36 9.15 -9.76 11.76
N ALA A 37 9.77 -9.34 10.65
CA ALA A 37 11.22 -9.43 10.47
C ALA A 37 11.98 -8.59 11.52
N GLY A 38 11.54 -7.35 11.75
CA GLY A 38 12.10 -6.50 12.80
C GLY A 38 11.88 -7.07 14.21
N GLY A 39 10.67 -7.56 14.49
CA GLY A 39 10.29 -8.17 15.76
C GLY A 39 11.05 -9.46 16.08
N PHE A 40 11.12 -10.42 15.16
CA PHE A 40 11.88 -11.66 15.34
C PHE A 40 13.35 -11.39 15.65
N ARG A 41 13.95 -10.43 14.93
CA ARG A 41 15.36 -10.10 15.11
C ARG A 41 15.61 -9.33 16.40
N ALA A 42 14.68 -8.47 16.80
CA ALA A 42 14.69 -7.83 18.11
C ALA A 42 14.60 -8.87 19.25
N VAL A 43 13.65 -9.81 19.17
CA VAL A 43 13.48 -10.90 20.14
C VAL A 43 14.76 -11.74 20.24
N GLY A 44 15.35 -12.15 19.12
CA GLY A 44 16.61 -12.90 19.12
C GLY A 44 17.78 -12.12 19.74
N ALA A 45 17.82 -10.80 19.57
CA ALA A 45 18.84 -9.95 20.19
C ALA A 45 18.60 -9.73 21.71
N PHE A 46 17.33 -9.68 22.14
CA PHE A 46 16.96 -9.60 23.57
C PHE A 46 17.42 -10.86 24.32
N PHE A 47 17.07 -12.04 23.81
CA PHE A 47 17.49 -13.31 24.42
C PHE A 47 19.00 -13.56 24.30
N GLY A 48 19.66 -12.95 23.32
CA GLY A 48 21.13 -13.00 23.17
C GLY A 48 21.91 -12.00 24.04
N GLY A 49 21.27 -11.33 25.01
CA GLY A 49 21.93 -10.38 25.93
C GLY A 49 22.33 -9.04 25.32
N ARG A 50 21.99 -8.76 24.05
CA ARG A 50 22.33 -7.52 23.33
C ARG A 50 21.16 -6.55 23.29
N ILE A 51 20.75 -6.06 24.47
CA ILE A 51 19.56 -5.19 24.63
C ILE A 51 19.60 -3.97 23.71
N GLY A 52 20.74 -3.28 23.58
CA GLY A 52 20.86 -2.12 22.69
C GLY A 52 20.63 -2.44 21.21
N HIS A 53 21.06 -3.62 20.76
CA HIS A 53 20.80 -4.07 19.38
C HIS A 53 19.34 -4.47 19.17
N ALA A 54 18.69 -5.00 20.21
CA ALA A 54 17.30 -5.41 20.13
C ALA A 54 16.36 -4.22 19.86
N TRP A 55 16.60 -3.12 20.56
CA TRP A 55 15.91 -1.85 20.29
C TRP A 55 16.17 -1.32 18.88
N GLY A 56 17.41 -1.42 18.38
CA GLY A 56 17.74 -1.02 17.01
C GLY A 56 16.92 -1.77 15.96
N TRP A 57 16.80 -3.09 16.09
CA TRP A 57 15.99 -3.91 15.17
C TRP A 57 14.48 -3.63 15.28
N ALA A 58 13.98 -3.45 16.51
CA ALA A 58 12.56 -3.13 16.73
C ALA A 58 12.19 -1.79 16.10
N ILE A 59 12.96 -0.74 16.38
CA ILE A 59 12.70 0.61 15.85
C ILE A 59 12.84 0.63 14.32
N SER A 60 13.87 -0.03 13.77
CA SER A 60 14.07 -0.10 12.32
C SER A 60 12.87 -0.77 11.62
N GLY A 61 12.36 -1.88 12.14
CA GLY A 61 11.18 -2.55 11.59
C GLY A 61 9.93 -1.67 11.63
N ILE A 62 9.69 -0.99 12.75
CA ILE A 62 8.57 -0.06 12.90
C ILE A 62 8.70 1.12 11.92
N ALA A 63 9.88 1.72 11.82
CA ALA A 63 10.11 2.87 10.94
C ALA A 63 9.83 2.51 9.48
N LEU A 64 10.31 1.36 9.00
CA LEU A 64 10.03 0.88 7.64
C LEU A 64 8.53 0.63 7.41
N ALA A 65 7.87 -0.02 8.37
CA ALA A 65 6.43 -0.28 8.30
C ALA A 65 5.62 1.04 8.22
N VAL A 66 5.98 2.03 9.03
CA VAL A 66 5.32 3.35 9.03
C VAL A 66 5.56 4.10 7.72
N ILE A 67 6.78 4.08 7.18
CA ILE A 67 7.10 4.73 5.90
C ILE A 67 6.24 4.13 4.77
N VAL A 68 6.18 2.80 4.68
CA VAL A 68 5.39 2.10 3.65
C VAL A 68 3.90 2.38 3.82
N GLY A 69 3.37 2.23 5.04
CA GLY A 69 1.95 2.48 5.32
C GLY A 69 1.53 3.93 5.06
N SER A 70 2.35 4.89 5.47
CA SER A 70 2.10 6.32 5.24
C SER A 70 2.17 6.66 3.75
N SER A 71 3.15 6.12 3.02
CA SER A 71 3.27 6.34 1.58
C SER A 71 2.05 5.82 0.83
N TYR A 72 1.54 4.64 1.21
CA TYR A 72 0.31 4.10 0.64
C TYR A 72 -0.92 4.95 0.98
N ALA A 73 -1.04 5.42 2.22
CA ALA A 73 -2.14 6.30 2.64
C ALA A 73 -2.12 7.64 1.86
N ILE A 74 -0.95 8.23 1.65
CA ILE A 74 -0.76 9.42 0.83
C ILE A 74 -1.14 9.13 -0.62
N TYR A 75 -0.70 8.00 -1.19
CA TYR A 75 -1.05 7.59 -2.55
C TYR A 75 -2.57 7.49 -2.76
N VAL A 76 -3.27 6.81 -1.84
CA VAL A 76 -4.73 6.67 -1.91
C VAL A 76 -5.42 8.02 -1.75
N SER A 77 -4.96 8.85 -0.81
CA SER A 77 -5.52 10.19 -0.58
C SER A 77 -5.33 11.10 -1.79
N ALA A 78 -4.15 11.07 -2.42
CA ALA A 78 -3.86 11.82 -3.62
C ALA A 78 -4.75 11.36 -4.79
N LYS A 79 -4.92 10.05 -4.99
CA LYS A 79 -5.84 9.53 -6.02
C LYS A 79 -7.27 9.99 -5.81
N HIS A 80 -7.78 9.84 -4.59
CA HIS A 80 -9.15 10.27 -4.26
C HIS A 80 -9.34 11.78 -4.50
N THR A 81 -8.32 12.59 -4.18
CA THR A 81 -8.32 14.04 -4.43
C THR A 81 -8.38 14.35 -5.93
N THR A 82 -7.58 13.66 -6.74
CA THR A 82 -7.55 13.84 -8.20
C THR A 82 -8.88 13.43 -8.85
N ASP A 83 -9.46 12.32 -8.41
CA ASP A 83 -10.74 11.82 -8.92
C ASP A 83 -11.89 12.77 -8.58
N GLN A 84 -11.87 13.41 -7.40
CA GLN A 84 -12.89 14.39 -6.98
C GLN A 84 -12.74 15.77 -7.62
N THR A 85 -11.51 16.19 -7.93
CA THR A 85 -11.23 17.53 -8.50
C THR A 85 -11.31 17.57 -10.03
N GLY A 86 -11.39 16.41 -10.70
CA GLY A 86 -11.61 16.32 -12.15
C GLY A 86 -10.43 16.80 -13.02
N ILE A 87 -9.27 17.11 -12.41
CA ILE A 87 -8.11 17.69 -13.11
C ILE A 87 -7.51 16.74 -14.16
N THR A 88 -7.79 15.44 -14.08
CA THR A 88 -7.29 14.45 -15.06
C THR A 88 -8.33 13.94 -16.06
N THR A 89 -9.62 14.24 -15.87
CA THR A 89 -10.71 13.77 -16.75
C THR A 89 -11.44 14.87 -17.50
N GLY A 90 -11.33 16.14 -17.07
CA GLY A 90 -12.02 17.28 -17.68
C GLY A 90 -11.27 18.04 -18.78
N GLN A 91 -9.97 17.79 -19.01
CA GLN A 91 -9.13 18.63 -19.87
C GLN A 91 -8.75 18.06 -21.24
N PHE A 92 -9.10 16.80 -21.55
CA PHE A 92 -8.72 16.14 -22.82
C PHE A 92 -9.91 15.56 -23.61
N GLY A 93 -11.14 16.04 -23.37
CA GLY A 93 -12.35 15.39 -23.93
C GLY A 93 -13.56 16.29 -24.17
N GLN A 94 -13.36 17.57 -24.51
CA GLN A 94 -14.38 18.38 -25.19
C GLN A 94 -13.79 18.97 -26.47
#